data_AF-A0A915LKG8-F1
#
_entry.id   AF-A0A915LKG8-F1
#
_cell.length_a   1.000
_cell.length_b   1.000
_cell.length_c   1.000
_cell.angle_alpha   90.00
_cell.angle_beta   90.00
_cell.angle_gamma   90.00
#
_symmetry.space_group_name_H-M   'P 1'
#
loop_
_entity.id
_entity.type
_entity.pdbx_description
1 polymer ?
#
loop_
_entity_poly.entity_id
_entity_poly.type
_entity_poly.pdbx_seq_one_letter_code
_entity_poly.pdbx_strand_id
1 'polypeptide(L)'
;MEVDGRDDVKSVRSYVSTASTFRPKGESCEERRLRKQAIKEERRDRRQEKKANKLAFREQRKAINAERSTIGGGKIKIRPIN
;
A
#
# COMPACT_ATOMS: atom_id res chain seq x y z
N MET A 1 -4.16 -31.53 -11.16
CA MET A 1 -4.77 -30.35 -10.50
C MET A 1 -4.17 -29.13 -11.18
N GLU A 2 -4.79 -28.72 -12.28
CA GLU A 2 -4.44 -27.48 -12.98
C GLU A 2 -5.01 -26.33 -12.14
N VAL A 3 -4.16 -25.48 -11.59
CA VAL A 3 -4.58 -24.30 -10.82
C VAL A 3 -4.69 -23.16 -11.82
N ASP A 4 -5.92 -22.90 -12.29
CA ASP A 4 -6.22 -21.83 -13.25
C ASP A 4 -5.93 -20.46 -12.61
N GLY A 5 -4.72 -19.96 -12.80
CA GLY A 5 -4.26 -18.62 -12.46
C GLY A 5 -4.79 -17.55 -13.42
N ARG A 6 -6.12 -17.43 -13.56
CA ARG A 6 -6.77 -16.39 -14.37
C ARG A 6 -8.03 -15.83 -13.71
N ASP A 7 -7.86 -15.20 -12.56
CA ASP A 7 -8.82 -14.19 -12.07
C ASP A 7 -8.15 -12.84 -11.71
N ASP A 8 -6.89 -12.63 -12.09
CA ASP A 8 -6.07 -11.46 -11.70
C ASP A 8 -6.34 -10.13 -12.44
N VAL A 9 -7.40 -10.02 -13.24
CA VAL A 9 -7.74 -8.73 -13.91
C VAL A 9 -9.22 -8.37 -13.88
N LYS A 10 -10.05 -9.05 -13.07
CA LYS A 10 -11.44 -8.62 -12.86
C LYS A 10 -11.50 -7.43 -11.91
N SER A 11 -11.29 -6.27 -12.52
CA SER A 11 -11.78 -4.98 -12.08
C SER A 11 -11.05 -4.35 -10.90
N VAL A 12 -10.28 -3.30 -11.22
CA VAL A 12 -9.94 -2.16 -10.34
C VAL A 12 -11.20 -1.41 -9.85
N ARG A 13 -12.37 -2.05 -9.84
CA ARG A 13 -13.50 -1.66 -9.01
C ARG A 13 -13.13 -2.03 -7.59
N SER A 14 -12.34 -1.15 -7.00
CA SER A 14 -11.69 -1.31 -5.70
C SER A 14 -12.60 -2.04 -4.72
N TYR A 15 -12.06 -3.04 -4.02
CA TYR A 15 -12.72 -3.78 -2.94
C TYR A 15 -13.44 -2.85 -1.91
N VAL A 16 -12.97 -1.61 -1.81
CA VAL A 16 -13.56 -0.48 -1.07
C VAL A 16 -14.97 -0.11 -1.55
N SER A 17 -15.20 -0.13 -2.86
CA SER A 17 -16.47 0.26 -3.48
C SER A 17 -17.55 -0.77 -3.19
N THR A 18 -17.25 -2.07 -3.16
CA THR A 18 -18.26 -3.10 -2.90
C THR A 18 -18.70 -3.10 -1.42
N ALA A 19 -17.74 -3.04 -0.48
CA ALA A 19 -18.04 -2.98 0.96
C ALA A 19 -18.73 -1.68 1.40
N SER A 20 -18.48 -0.56 0.71
CA SER A 20 -19.02 0.75 1.09
C SER A 20 -20.35 1.13 0.40
N THR A 21 -20.68 0.56 -0.76
CA THR A 21 -21.87 0.99 -1.53
C THR A 21 -23.08 0.09 -1.38
N PHE A 22 -22.90 -1.22 -1.19
CA PHE A 22 -24.03 -2.13 -1.02
C PHE A 22 -24.48 -2.21 0.45
N ARG A 23 -25.75 -1.89 0.70
CA ARG A 23 -26.38 -2.04 2.02
C ARG A 23 -27.65 -2.90 1.84
N PRO A 24 -27.76 -4.07 2.50
CA PRO A 24 -28.95 -4.89 2.40
C PRO A 24 -30.16 -4.14 2.98
N LYS A 25 -31.28 -4.17 2.25
CA LYS A 25 -32.56 -3.62 2.72
C LYS A 25 -33.17 -4.63 3.70
N GLY A 26 -33.57 -4.18 4.88
CA GLY A 26 -34.17 -5.05 5.91
C GLY A 26 -33.18 -5.72 6.86
N GLU A 27 -31.92 -5.27 6.92
CA GLU A 27 -30.94 -5.78 7.90
C GLU A 27 -31.46 -5.64 9.34
N SER A 28 -31.26 -6.67 10.16
CA SER A 28 -31.52 -6.63 11.59
C SER A 28 -30.56 -5.65 12.29
N CYS A 29 -30.87 -5.26 13.53
CA CYS A 29 -29.98 -4.39 14.30
C CYS A 29 -28.58 -5.00 14.53
N GLU A 30 -28.51 -6.32 14.71
CA GLU A 30 -27.26 -7.05 14.90
C GLU A 30 -26.44 -7.13 13.61
N GLU A 31 -27.08 -7.45 12.49
CA GLU A 31 -26.44 -7.48 11.17
C GLU A 31 -25.87 -6.11 10.78
N ARG A 32 -26.62 -5.04 11.06
CA ARG A 32 -26.14 -3.66 10.88
C ARG A 32 -24.89 -3.37 11.70
N ARG A 33 -24.85 -3.85 12.95
CA ARG A 33 -23.70 -3.66 13.85
C ARG A 33 -22.48 -4.39 13.31
N LEU A 34 -22.63 -5.65 12.93
CA LEU A 34 -21.56 -6.47 12.34
C LEU A 34 -21.03 -5.86 11.05
N ARG A 35 -21.91 -5.40 10.15
CA ARG A 35 -21.50 -4.72 8.92
C ARG A 35 -20.68 -3.46 9.20
N LYS A 36 -21.13 -2.61 10.14
CA LYS A 36 -20.40 -1.40 10.52
C LYS A 36 -19.06 -1.73 11.16
N GLN A 37 -19.00 -2.80 11.96
CA GLN A 37 -17.76 -3.26 12.58
C GLN A 37 -16.76 -3.73 11.52
N ALA A 38 -17.18 -4.57 10.58
CA ALA A 38 -16.33 -5.04 9.48
C ALA A 38 -15.75 -3.87 8.66
N ILE A 39 -16.57 -2.86 8.31
CA ILE A 39 -16.08 -1.65 7.60
C ILE A 39 -15.08 -0.86 8.45
N LYS A 40 -15.28 -0.80 9.77
CA LYS A 40 -14.38 -0.07 10.67
C LYS A 40 -13.03 -0.77 10.78
N GLU A 41 -13.03 -2.09 10.85
CA GLU A 41 -11.84 -2.94 10.87
C GLU A 41 -11.07 -2.84 9.55
N GLU A 42 -11.73 -3.02 8.41
CA GLU A 42 -11.10 -2.86 7.09
C GLU A 42 -10.44 -1.48 6.90
N ARG A 43 -11.12 -0.41 7.34
CA ARG A 43 -10.56 0.96 7.29
C ARG A 43 -9.38 1.14 8.25
N ARG A 44 -9.40 0.48 9.41
CA ARG A 44 -8.30 0.51 10.37
C ARG A 44 -7.07 -0.18 9.77
N ASP A 45 -7.25 -1.37 9.21
CA ASP A 45 -6.16 -2.17 8.64
C ASP A 45 -5.52 -1.43 7.46
N ARG A 46 -6.33 -0.85 6.58
CA ARG A 46 -5.82 -0.01 5.48
C ARG A 46 -5.03 1.21 5.96
N ARG A 47 -5.46 1.86 7.05
CA ARG A 47 -4.71 2.99 7.61
C ARG A 47 -3.36 2.55 8.17
N GLN A 48 -3.31 1.37 8.80
CA GLN A 48 -2.07 0.79 9.30
C GLN A 48 -1.13 0.41 8.15
N GLU A 49 -1.63 -0.26 7.13
CA GLU A 49 -0.87 -0.61 5.92
C GLU A 49 -0.32 0.63 5.21
N LYS A 50 -1.15 1.66 5.00
CA LYS A 50 -0.70 2.93 4.42
C LYS A 50 0.39 3.60 5.25
N LYS A 51 0.29 3.53 6.59
CA LYS A 51 1.31 4.08 7.49
C LYS A 51 2.62 3.29 7.37
N ALA A 52 2.55 1.96 7.37
CA ALA A 52 3.70 1.08 7.20
C ALA A 52 4.40 1.32 5.84
N ASN A 53 3.64 1.36 4.75
CA ASN A 53 4.16 1.65 3.42
C ASN A 53 4.84 3.01 3.37
N LYS A 54 4.22 4.06 3.94
CA LYS A 54 4.83 5.39 4.00
C LYS A 54 6.17 5.39 4.74
N LEU A 55 6.29 4.61 5.82
CA LEU A 55 7.54 4.47 6.57
C LEU A 55 8.59 3.71 5.75
N ALA A 56 8.22 2.59 5.15
CA ALA A 56 9.10 1.79 4.30
C ALA A 56 9.67 2.61 3.13
N PHE A 57 8.83 3.33 2.39
CA PHE A 57 9.29 4.20 1.30
C PHE A 57 10.21 5.33 1.79
N ARG A 58 9.95 5.88 2.99
CA ARG A 58 10.81 6.92 3.57
C ARG A 58 12.19 6.37 3.91
N GLU A 59 12.27 5.17 4.48
CA GLU A 59 13.53 4.52 4.83
C GLU A 59 14.30 4.08 3.60
N GLN A 60 13.63 3.48 2.62
CA GLN A 60 14.24 3.11 1.35
C GLN A 60 14.84 4.34 0.64
N ARG A 61 14.13 5.47 0.62
CA ARG A 61 14.67 6.73 0.07
C ARG A 61 15.92 7.21 0.79
N LYS A 62 15.98 7.07 2.12
CA LYS A 62 17.17 7.41 2.90
C LYS A 62 18.34 6.50 2.55
N ALA A 63 18.09 5.18 2.44
CA ALA A 63 19.11 4.20 2.07
C ALA A 63 19.68 4.48 0.67
N ILE A 64 18.82 4.68 -0.33
CA ILE A 64 19.25 5.00 -1.71
C ILE A 64 20.05 6.31 -1.75
N ASN A 65 19.62 7.35 -1.01
CA ASN A 65 20.36 8.62 -0.98
C ASN A 65 21.73 8.47 -0.30
N ALA A 66 21.81 7.69 0.78
CA ALA A 66 23.06 7.39 1.44
C ALA A 66 24.02 6.62 0.51
N GLU A 67 23.53 5.59 -0.17
CA GLU A 67 24.29 4.84 -1.18
C GLU A 67 24.76 5.74 -2.33
N ARG A 68 23.89 6.62 -2.84
CA ARG A 68 24.29 7.61 -3.86
C ARG A 68 25.38 8.56 -3.37
N SER A 69 25.33 8.97 -2.10
CA SER A 69 26.36 9.85 -1.52
C SER A 69 27.71 9.15 -1.31
N THR A 70 27.72 7.84 -1.03
CA THR A 70 28.97 7.08 -0.89
C THR A 70 29.61 6.81 -2.24
N ILE A 71 28.81 6.52 -3.28
CA ILE A 71 29.29 6.32 -4.65
C ILE A 71 29.77 7.66 -5.27
N GLY A 72 29.11 8.78 -4.97
CA GLY A 72 29.50 10.13 -5.41
C GLY A 72 30.59 10.81 -4.55
N GLY A 73 31.01 10.18 -3.44
CA GLY A 73 31.99 10.73 -2.50
C GLY A 73 33.44 10.67 -2.99
N GLY A 74 33.69 9.96 -4.10
CA GLY A 74 34.94 10.06 -4.83
C GLY A 74 35.04 11.39 -5.55
N LYS A 75 35.60 12.41 -4.88
CA LYS A 75 36.03 13.66 -5.55
C LYS A 75 36.99 13.27 -6.67
N ILE A 76 36.51 13.21 -7.92
CA ILE A 76 37.40 13.15 -9.09
C ILE A 76 38.13 14.50 -9.11
N LYS A 77 39.30 14.54 -8.48
CA LYS A 77 40.22 15.68 -8.55
C LYS A 77 40.80 15.65 -9.96
N ILE A 78 40.18 16.36 -10.89
CA ILE A 78 40.77 16.62 -12.20
C ILE A 78 42.04 17.43 -11.93
N ARG A 79 43.20 16.79 -12.08
CA ARG A 79 44.50 17.46 -11.97
C ARG A 79 44.73 18.25 -13.27
N PRO A 80 45.16 19.53 -13.22
CA PRO A 80 45.45 20.28 -14.43
C PRO A 80 46.57 19.58 -15.20
N ILE A 81 46.36 19.46 -16.51
CA ILE A 81 47.37 18.96 -17.45
C ILE A 81 48.35 20.12 -17.64
N ASN A 82 49.59 19.94 -17.18
CA ASN A 82 50.71 20.83 -17.52
C ASN A 82 51.23 20.50 -18.92
#